data_AF-A0A958C5R4-F1
#
_entry.id   AF-A0A958C5R4-F1
#
_cell.length_a   1.000
_cell.length_b   1.000
_cell.length_c   1.000
_cell.angle_alpha   90.00
_cell.angle_beta   90.00
_cell.angle_gamma   90.00
#
_symmetry.space_group_name_H-M   'P 1'
#
loop_
_entity.id
_entity.type
_entity.pdbx_description
1 polymer ?
#
loop_
_entity_poly.entity_id
_entity_poly.type
_entity_poly.pdbx_seq_one_letter_code
_entity_poly.pdbx_strand_id
1 'polypeptide(L)'
;MNDTSHTQRKRSLPAVAWLLIGLLAGALAMTAWQARAAGSGYDPQLDVNHDGVINTLDIQETASAWDTSGDPTLVNLVTRGYYQTSATVPGNQALTACTAGYHMANMAEIQNTSALRYAKEVPGAVTAQDSGNGPPFSITGWIRTGVSSNTSTQVGAGNCALWTSNSAANNGTTVALNPNWLLAGSNLSPWDGLTATCSTPKRVWCVQD
;
A
#
# COMPACT_ATOMS: atom_id res chain seq x y z
N MET A 1 -39.87 -77.48 5.33
CA MET A 1 -38.70 -76.59 5.51
C MET A 1 -38.35 -76.07 4.12
N ASN A 2 -38.82 -74.88 3.76
CA ASN A 2 -38.53 -74.23 2.48
C ASN A 2 -37.48 -73.15 2.74
N ASP A 3 -36.30 -73.34 2.15
CA ASP A 3 -35.18 -72.41 2.22
C ASP A 3 -35.13 -71.61 0.91
N THR A 4 -35.50 -70.33 0.98
CA THR A 4 -35.46 -69.39 -0.15
C THR A 4 -34.19 -68.54 -0.07
N SER A 5 -33.13 -68.99 -0.75
CA SER A 5 -31.90 -68.23 -0.92
C SER A 5 -32.11 -67.05 -1.89
N HIS A 6 -32.08 -65.83 -1.37
CA HIS A 6 -32.11 -64.60 -2.15
C HIS A 6 -30.71 -64.24 -2.68
N THR A 7 -30.48 -64.43 -3.98
CA THR A 7 -29.25 -64.02 -4.66
C THR A 7 -29.31 -62.52 -5.01
N GLN A 8 -28.65 -61.67 -4.23
CA GLN A 8 -28.48 -60.25 -4.55
C GLN A 8 -27.46 -60.05 -5.67
N ARG A 9 -27.92 -59.60 -6.85
CA ARG A 9 -27.04 -59.13 -7.93
C ARG A 9 -26.64 -57.67 -7.68
N LYS A 10 -25.38 -57.44 -7.28
CA LYS A 10 -24.75 -56.11 -7.29
C LYS A 10 -24.66 -55.59 -8.72
N ARG A 11 -25.44 -54.56 -9.06
CA ARG A 11 -25.31 -53.82 -10.33
C ARG A 11 -24.23 -52.75 -10.15
N SER A 12 -23.05 -52.98 -10.73
CA SER A 12 -21.99 -51.98 -10.83
C SER A 12 -22.35 -50.96 -11.93
N LEU A 13 -22.34 -49.67 -11.58
CA LEU A 13 -22.49 -48.59 -12.57
C LEU A 13 -21.27 -48.56 -13.51
N PRO A 14 -21.46 -48.32 -14.82
CA PRO A 14 -20.36 -48.26 -15.79
C PRO A 14 -19.45 -47.05 -15.50
N ALA A 15 -18.15 -47.22 -15.70
CA ALA A 15 -17.13 -46.21 -15.39
C ALA A 15 -17.39 -44.82 -16.03
N VAL A 16 -18.10 -44.76 -17.15
CA VAL A 16 -18.49 -43.52 -17.84
C VAL A 16 -19.48 -42.68 -17.01
N ALA A 17 -20.33 -43.31 -16.21
CA ALA A 17 -21.26 -42.61 -15.32
C ALA A 17 -20.52 -41.87 -14.18
N TRP A 18 -19.43 -42.45 -13.66
CA TRP A 18 -18.60 -41.82 -12.63
C TRP A 18 -17.84 -40.60 -13.16
N LEU A 19 -17.35 -40.66 -14.40
CA LEU A 19 -16.66 -39.55 -15.06
C LEU A 19 -17.58 -38.35 -15.31
N LEU A 20 -18.82 -38.60 -15.75
CA LEU A 20 -19.82 -37.55 -15.97
C LEU A 20 -20.27 -36.90 -14.65
N ILE A 21 -20.44 -37.68 -13.58
CA ILE A 21 -20.77 -37.14 -12.25
C ILE A 21 -19.61 -36.27 -11.72
N GLY A 22 -18.36 -36.68 -11.92
CA GLY A 22 -17.19 -35.88 -11.53
C GLY A 22 -17.09 -34.53 -12.25
N LEU A 23 -17.33 -34.52 -13.57
CA LEU A 23 -17.31 -33.29 -14.38
C LEU A 23 -18.47 -32.33 -14.03
N LEU A 24 -19.68 -32.85 -13.82
CA LEU A 24 -20.84 -32.06 -13.39
C LEU A 24 -20.67 -31.47 -11.99
N ALA A 25 -20.08 -32.24 -11.05
CA ALA A 25 -19.78 -31.74 -9.70
C ALA A 25 -18.71 -30.63 -9.74
N GLY A 26 -17.67 -30.78 -10.56
CA GLY A 26 -16.62 -29.76 -10.73
C GLY A 26 -17.14 -28.45 -11.32
N ALA A 27 -18.00 -28.52 -12.34
CA ALA A 27 -18.57 -27.33 -12.97
C ALA A 27 -19.55 -26.56 -12.05
N LEU A 28 -20.33 -27.26 -11.22
CA LEU A 28 -21.24 -26.64 -10.26
C LEU A 28 -20.50 -26.03 -9.06
N ALA A 29 -19.37 -26.58 -8.66
CA ALA A 29 -18.54 -26.01 -7.59
C ALA A 29 -17.90 -24.66 -8.02
N MET A 30 -17.45 -24.55 -9.28
CA MET A 30 -16.87 -23.30 -9.79
C MET A 30 -17.91 -22.16 -9.93
N THR A 31 -19.14 -22.46 -10.36
CA THR A 31 -20.18 -21.42 -10.51
C THR A 31 -20.71 -20.92 -9.16
N ALA A 32 -20.76 -21.78 -8.14
CA ALA A 32 -21.13 -21.38 -6.79
C ALA A 32 -20.05 -20.51 -6.10
N TRP A 33 -18.77 -20.80 -6.34
CA TRP A 33 -17.66 -19.97 -5.87
C TRP A 33 -17.68 -18.58 -6.54
N GLN A 34 -17.91 -18.53 -7.85
CA GLN A 34 -18.08 -17.27 -8.59
C GLN A 34 -19.32 -16.47 -8.15
N ALA A 35 -20.41 -17.12 -7.74
CA ALA A 35 -21.63 -16.42 -7.30
C ALA A 35 -21.49 -15.76 -5.91
N ARG A 36 -20.65 -16.29 -5.01
CA ARG A 36 -20.38 -15.67 -3.69
C ARG A 36 -19.29 -14.60 -3.76
N ALA A 37 -18.27 -14.81 -4.58
CA ALA A 37 -17.23 -13.82 -4.84
C ALA A 37 -17.71 -12.60 -5.68
N ALA A 38 -18.91 -12.66 -6.27
CA ALA A 38 -19.46 -11.59 -7.13
C ALA A 38 -20.40 -10.61 -6.42
N GLY A 39 -20.59 -10.72 -5.10
CA GLY A 39 -21.23 -9.65 -4.32
C GLY A 39 -20.39 -8.37 -4.42
N SER A 40 -21.03 -7.20 -4.57
CA SER A 40 -20.37 -5.90 -4.81
C SER A 40 -19.48 -5.37 -3.66
N GLY A 41 -18.97 -6.24 -2.80
CA GLY A 41 -18.09 -5.94 -1.67
C GLY A 41 -17.13 -7.08 -1.32
N TYR A 42 -17.02 -8.11 -2.16
CA TYR A 42 -16.00 -9.14 -2.00
C TYR A 42 -14.66 -8.63 -2.53
N ASP A 43 -13.65 -8.61 -1.66
CA ASP A 43 -12.27 -8.35 -2.01
C ASP A 43 -11.48 -9.67 -1.86
N PRO A 44 -11.00 -10.29 -2.95
CA PRO A 44 -10.23 -11.53 -2.89
C PRO A 44 -8.92 -11.40 -2.09
N GLN A 45 -8.47 -10.19 -1.75
CA GLN A 45 -7.33 -9.98 -0.87
C GLN A 45 -7.67 -10.15 0.62
N LEU A 46 -8.96 -10.10 0.98
CA LEU A 46 -9.44 -10.26 2.35
C LEU A 46 -9.91 -11.70 2.66
N ASP A 47 -10.06 -12.54 1.64
CA ASP A 47 -10.32 -13.98 1.77
C ASP A 47 -8.98 -14.72 1.82
N VAL A 48 -8.42 -14.82 3.03
CA VAL A 48 -7.06 -15.30 3.28
C VAL A 48 -6.99 -16.81 3.17
N ASN A 49 -8.09 -17.52 3.48
CA ASN A 49 -8.16 -18.97 3.37
C ASN A 49 -8.67 -19.45 1.98
N HIS A 50 -9.06 -18.51 1.12
CA HIS A 50 -9.55 -18.73 -0.23
C HIS A 50 -10.83 -19.60 -0.30
N ASP A 51 -11.68 -19.56 0.72
CA ASP A 51 -12.93 -20.34 0.77
C ASP A 51 -14.11 -19.68 0.01
N GLY A 52 -13.89 -18.47 -0.50
CA GLY A 52 -14.87 -17.66 -1.23
C GLY A 52 -15.80 -16.85 -0.33
N VAL A 53 -15.51 -16.73 0.96
CA VAL A 53 -16.32 -16.00 1.95
C VAL A 53 -15.44 -15.27 2.95
N ILE A 54 -15.39 -13.93 2.89
CA ILE A 54 -14.75 -13.13 3.94
C ILE A 54 -15.55 -13.23 5.25
N ASN A 55 -14.99 -13.90 6.25
CA ASN A 55 -15.62 -14.13 7.54
C ASN A 55 -14.60 -14.17 8.71
N THR A 56 -15.02 -14.64 9.88
CA THR A 56 -14.15 -14.73 11.06
C THR A 56 -12.98 -15.71 10.90
N LEU A 57 -13.08 -16.68 10.00
CA LEU A 57 -11.99 -17.62 9.70
C LEU A 57 -10.83 -16.91 9.01
N ASP A 58 -11.07 -15.97 8.09
CA ASP A 58 -10.00 -15.17 7.48
C ASP A 58 -9.26 -14.31 8.51
N ILE A 59 -10.00 -13.79 9.48
CA ILE A 59 -9.42 -13.05 10.62
C ILE A 59 -8.57 -13.99 11.47
N GLN A 60 -9.04 -15.22 11.73
CA GLN A 60 -8.30 -16.22 12.51
C GLN A 60 -7.07 -16.75 11.76
N GLU A 61 -7.14 -16.90 10.44
CA GLU A 61 -6.04 -17.35 9.60
C GLU A 61 -4.97 -16.26 9.53
N THR A 62 -5.38 -15.00 9.34
CA THR A 62 -4.51 -13.84 9.48
C THR A 62 -3.89 -13.81 10.88
N ALA A 63 -4.68 -13.95 11.95
CA ALA A 63 -4.20 -13.89 13.33
C ALA A 63 -3.33 -15.09 13.74
N SER A 64 -3.46 -16.24 13.09
CA SER A 64 -2.64 -17.43 13.37
C SER A 64 -1.34 -17.47 12.58
N ALA A 65 -1.30 -16.82 11.42
CA ALA A 65 -0.05 -16.48 10.73
C ALA A 65 0.80 -15.47 11.52
N TRP A 66 0.20 -14.77 12.47
CA TRP A 66 0.90 -13.89 13.40
C TRP A 66 1.39 -14.77 14.55
N ASP A 67 2.69 -15.08 14.51
CA ASP A 67 3.40 -15.83 15.55
C ASP A 67 2.91 -15.43 16.95
N THR A 68 2.28 -16.38 17.64
CA THR A 68 1.71 -16.23 18.98
C THR A 68 2.80 -16.23 20.07
N SER A 69 4.03 -15.82 19.74
CA SER A 69 5.11 -15.60 20.70
C SER A 69 4.81 -14.52 21.75
N GLY A 70 3.59 -13.96 21.75
CA GLY A 70 3.03 -13.32 22.92
C GLY A 70 3.58 -11.91 23.13
N ASP A 71 4.03 -11.26 22.05
CA ASP A 71 4.36 -9.85 22.08
C ASP A 71 3.11 -9.00 21.77
N PRO A 72 2.45 -8.40 22.79
CA PRO A 72 1.31 -7.50 22.59
C PRO A 72 1.70 -6.18 21.89
N THR A 73 2.96 -5.98 21.49
CA THR A 73 3.37 -4.85 20.65
C THR A 73 3.17 -5.10 19.16
N LEU A 74 2.90 -6.33 18.73
CA LEU A 74 2.52 -6.66 17.34
C LEU A 74 1.03 -6.45 17.06
N VAL A 75 0.29 -5.84 17.99
CA VAL A 75 -1.11 -5.46 17.79
C VAL A 75 -1.15 -4.34 16.75
N ASN A 76 -1.57 -4.68 15.54
CA ASN A 76 -1.97 -3.71 14.52
C ASN A 76 -0.85 -2.75 14.12
N LEU A 77 0.20 -3.27 13.46
CA LEU A 77 1.00 -2.45 12.56
C LEU A 77 0.09 -2.02 11.39
N VAL A 78 -0.84 -1.09 11.65
CA VAL A 78 -1.38 -0.25 10.59
C VAL A 78 -0.16 0.44 10.01
N THR A 79 0.28 -0.08 8.87
CA THR A 79 1.40 0.50 8.13
C THR A 79 1.10 1.98 7.96
N ARG A 80 1.90 2.85 8.61
CA ARG A 80 1.67 4.31 8.59
C ARG A 80 1.53 4.76 7.14
N GLY A 81 0.46 5.52 6.89
CA GLY A 81 0.21 6.11 5.59
C GLY A 81 1.22 7.22 5.31
N TYR A 82 1.67 7.34 4.07
CA TYR A 82 2.35 8.53 3.59
C TYR A 82 1.84 8.87 2.20
N TYR A 83 1.85 10.15 1.84
CA TYR A 83 1.46 10.58 0.50
C TYR A 83 2.18 11.86 0.10
N GLN A 84 2.07 12.23 -1.17
CA GLN A 84 2.51 13.54 -1.64
C GLN A 84 1.29 14.35 -2.09
N THR A 85 1.23 15.64 -1.75
CA THR A 85 0.07 16.49 -2.08
C THR A 85 -0.10 16.69 -3.59
N SER A 86 -1.35 16.77 -4.05
CA SER A 86 -1.73 17.09 -5.41
C SER A 86 -1.62 18.61 -5.68
N ALA A 87 -1.90 19.41 -4.65
CA ALA A 87 -1.65 20.84 -4.65
C ALA A 87 -0.16 21.16 -4.46
N THR A 88 0.25 22.32 -4.96
CA THR A 88 1.60 22.87 -4.73
C THR A 88 1.51 24.14 -3.92
N VAL A 89 2.47 24.35 -3.02
CA VAL A 89 2.51 25.49 -2.10
C VAL A 89 3.93 26.05 -1.99
N PRO A 90 4.11 27.35 -1.72
CA PRO A 90 5.42 27.91 -1.35
C PRO A 90 5.91 27.34 -0.01
N GLY A 91 7.20 27.53 0.27
CA GLY A 91 7.86 26.95 1.45
C GLY A 91 7.23 27.35 2.78
N ASN A 92 6.70 28.58 2.91
CA ASN A 92 6.03 29.04 4.14
C ASN A 92 4.64 28.46 4.38
N GLN A 93 4.09 27.72 3.43
CA GLN A 93 2.80 27.04 3.54
C GLN A 93 2.95 25.52 3.63
N ALA A 94 4.18 25.00 3.57
CA ALA A 94 4.43 23.57 3.53
C ALA A 94 3.95 22.84 4.79
N LEU A 95 4.07 23.46 5.97
CA LEU A 95 3.72 22.82 7.25
C LEU A 95 2.22 22.51 7.41
N THR A 96 1.35 23.23 6.70
CA THR A 96 -0.11 23.12 6.80
C THR A 96 -0.75 22.56 5.53
N ALA A 97 0.06 22.05 4.60
CA ALA A 97 -0.43 21.55 3.31
C ALA A 97 -1.02 20.13 3.41
N CYS A 98 -0.69 19.39 4.46
CA CYS A 98 -1.17 18.04 4.69
C CYS A 98 -2.61 18.04 5.21
N THR A 99 -3.37 17.02 4.84
CA THR A 99 -4.74 16.76 5.31
C THR A 99 -4.70 16.42 6.81
N ALA A 100 -5.78 16.70 7.54
CA ALA A 100 -5.89 16.37 8.96
C ALA A 100 -5.54 14.89 9.24
N GLY A 101 -4.77 14.64 10.31
CA GLY A 101 -4.20 13.34 10.64
C GLY A 101 -2.88 13.02 9.94
N TYR A 102 -2.34 13.97 9.17
CA TYR A 102 -1.02 13.90 8.56
C TYR A 102 -0.25 15.19 8.81
N HIS A 103 1.07 15.08 8.93
CA HIS A 103 1.98 16.23 8.98
C HIS A 103 3.01 16.15 7.86
N MET A 104 3.66 17.29 7.59
CA MET A 104 4.79 17.34 6.66
C MET A 104 5.90 16.43 7.17
N ALA A 105 6.17 15.36 6.42
CA ALA A 105 7.13 14.34 6.78
C ALA A 105 8.54 14.91 6.94
N ASN A 106 9.34 14.27 7.77
CA ASN A 106 10.79 14.36 7.69
C ASN A 106 11.39 13.15 6.96
N MET A 107 12.65 13.26 6.52
CA MET A 107 13.28 12.18 5.76
C MET A 107 13.37 10.87 6.56
N ALA A 108 13.66 10.92 7.86
CA ALA A 108 13.78 9.71 8.68
C ALA A 108 12.46 8.94 8.83
N GLU A 109 11.30 9.62 8.66
CA GLU A 109 9.99 8.96 8.72
C GLU A 109 9.66 8.20 7.45
N ILE A 110 10.03 8.72 6.28
CA ILE A 110 9.65 8.14 4.98
C ILE A 110 10.82 7.53 4.22
N GLN A 111 12.01 7.45 4.82
CA GLN A 111 13.22 6.92 4.17
C GLN A 111 12.99 5.50 3.66
N ASN A 112 12.40 4.63 4.49
CA ASN A 112 12.08 3.26 4.14
C ASN A 112 10.61 3.11 3.75
N THR A 113 10.29 3.34 2.49
CA THR A 113 8.94 3.22 1.96
C THR A 113 8.40 1.78 1.94
N SER A 114 9.27 0.76 2.01
CA SER A 114 8.82 -0.65 2.09
C SER A 114 8.11 -0.99 3.40
N ALA A 115 8.33 -0.18 4.44
CA ALA A 115 7.65 -0.29 5.73
C ALA A 115 6.45 0.67 5.84
N LEU A 116 6.07 1.34 4.74
CA LEU A 116 5.01 2.33 4.70
C LEU A 116 3.99 2.01 3.59
N ARG A 117 2.79 2.55 3.71
CA ARG A 117 1.76 2.43 2.69
C ARG A 117 1.54 3.77 2.03
N TYR A 118 1.60 3.82 0.71
CA TYR A 118 1.23 5.04 0.00
C TYR A 118 -0.29 5.25 0.06
N ALA A 119 -0.71 6.31 0.74
CA ALA A 119 -2.11 6.61 1.05
C ALA A 119 -2.79 7.38 -0.10
N LYS A 120 -2.88 6.74 -1.27
CA LYS A 120 -3.43 7.35 -2.50
C LYS A 120 -4.91 7.72 -2.41
N GLU A 121 -5.63 7.10 -1.48
CA GLU A 121 -7.04 7.37 -1.19
C GLU A 121 -7.27 8.64 -0.36
N VAL A 122 -6.22 9.23 0.22
CA VAL A 122 -6.33 10.52 0.92
C VAL A 122 -6.72 11.61 -0.08
N PRO A 123 -7.77 12.41 0.20
CA PRO A 123 -8.13 13.54 -0.65
C PRO A 123 -6.94 14.47 -0.87
N GLY A 124 -6.61 14.70 -2.14
CA GLY A 124 -5.45 15.51 -2.50
C GLY A 124 -4.11 14.76 -2.49
N ALA A 125 -4.08 13.43 -2.47
CA ALA A 125 -2.88 12.68 -2.82
C ALA A 125 -2.61 12.70 -4.34
N VAL A 126 -1.35 12.83 -4.75
CA VAL A 126 -0.97 12.71 -6.17
C VAL A 126 -0.94 11.23 -6.59
N THR A 127 -1.41 10.95 -7.81
CA THR A 127 -1.36 9.63 -8.43
C THR A 127 -0.71 9.74 -9.81
N ALA A 128 -0.03 8.70 -10.27
CA ALA A 128 0.45 8.58 -11.64
C ALA A 128 -0.15 7.33 -12.31
N GLN A 129 -0.17 7.32 -13.64
CA GLN A 129 -0.75 6.21 -14.40
C GLN A 129 -0.04 4.87 -14.11
N ASP A 130 1.28 4.92 -13.89
CA ASP A 130 2.13 3.76 -13.63
C ASP A 130 2.62 3.70 -12.18
N SER A 131 1.81 4.18 -11.22
CA SER A 131 2.15 4.10 -9.79
C SER A 131 1.49 2.93 -9.06
N GLY A 132 0.48 2.27 -9.65
CA GLY A 132 -0.25 1.18 -9.00
C GLY A 132 -0.79 1.58 -7.61
N ASN A 133 -0.31 0.91 -6.57
CA ASN A 133 -0.58 1.26 -5.15
C ASN A 133 0.55 2.07 -4.50
N GLY A 134 1.63 2.32 -5.22
CA GLY A 134 2.79 3.06 -4.75
C GLY A 134 2.74 4.57 -5.07
N PRO A 135 3.74 5.30 -4.57
CA PRO A 135 3.95 6.72 -4.85
C PRO A 135 4.40 6.97 -6.30
N PRO A 136 4.20 8.19 -6.84
CA PRO A 136 4.79 8.58 -8.12
C PRO A 136 6.31 8.83 -8.01
N PHE A 137 7.04 8.51 -9.07
CA PHE A 137 8.48 8.77 -9.21
C PHE A 137 8.76 10.14 -9.84
N SER A 138 9.95 10.69 -9.63
CA SER A 138 10.44 11.95 -10.24
C SER A 138 9.69 13.23 -9.87
N ILE A 139 8.69 13.16 -8.99
CA ILE A 139 7.92 14.33 -8.55
C ILE A 139 8.49 14.86 -7.23
N THR A 140 9.12 16.04 -7.30
CA THR A 140 9.70 16.70 -6.12
C THR A 140 8.66 17.33 -5.21
N GLY A 141 8.84 17.15 -3.91
CA GLY A 141 8.04 17.81 -2.88
C GLY A 141 8.90 18.27 -1.70
N TRP A 142 8.46 19.31 -1.00
CA TRP A 142 9.06 19.77 0.24
C TRP A 142 9.10 18.64 1.28
N ILE A 143 10.20 18.57 2.03
CA ILE A 143 10.40 17.62 3.13
C ILE A 143 11.15 18.29 4.29
N ARG A 144 10.79 17.97 5.54
CA ARG A 144 11.53 18.50 6.70
C ARG A 144 12.94 17.93 6.72
N THR A 145 13.89 18.80 7.07
CA THR A 145 15.31 18.45 7.15
C THR A 145 15.76 18.01 8.55
N GLY A 146 15.00 18.34 9.60
CA GLY A 146 15.37 18.00 10.98
C GLY A 146 16.50 18.86 11.57
N VAL A 147 16.96 19.90 10.86
CA VAL A 147 18.03 20.81 11.32
C VAL A 147 17.50 22.20 11.68
N SER A 148 18.37 23.04 12.26
CA SER A 148 18.07 24.44 12.58
C SER A 148 17.71 25.27 11.35
N SER A 149 17.20 26.50 11.57
CA SER A 149 16.86 27.44 10.51
C SER A 149 18.01 27.63 9.51
N ASN A 150 17.73 27.38 8.23
CA ASN A 150 18.72 27.45 7.18
C ASN A 150 18.06 27.83 5.84
N THR A 151 18.71 28.70 5.09
CA THR A 151 18.23 29.22 3.79
C THR A 151 19.17 28.89 2.62
N SER A 152 20.23 28.10 2.87
CA SER A 152 21.23 27.73 1.88
C SER A 152 20.71 26.76 0.81
N THR A 153 21.45 26.64 -0.28
CA THR A 153 21.20 25.68 -1.38
C THR A 153 21.71 24.27 -1.08
N GLN A 154 22.10 23.97 0.16
CA GLN A 154 22.54 22.63 0.52
C GLN A 154 21.34 21.72 0.78
N VAL A 155 21.23 20.67 -0.03
CA VAL A 155 20.24 19.59 0.14
C VAL A 155 20.37 18.98 1.54
N GLY A 156 19.25 18.84 2.24
CA GLY A 156 19.20 18.33 3.61
C GLY A 156 19.50 19.37 4.68
N ALA A 157 19.89 20.59 4.32
CA ALA A 157 20.04 21.70 5.26
C ALA A 157 18.97 22.78 5.04
N GLY A 158 18.82 23.27 3.81
CA GLY A 158 17.87 24.33 3.46
C GLY A 158 16.45 23.95 3.84
N ASN A 159 15.79 24.80 4.62
CA ASN A 159 14.45 24.55 5.15
C ASN A 159 13.59 25.81 5.17
N CYS A 160 13.84 26.77 4.26
CA CYS A 160 13.04 28.00 4.17
C CYS A 160 12.91 28.75 5.49
N ALA A 161 14.02 28.83 6.24
CA ALA A 161 14.04 29.39 7.59
C ALA A 161 12.98 28.74 8.51
N LEU A 162 13.05 27.41 8.66
CA LEU A 162 12.04 26.60 9.36
C LEU A 162 10.62 26.70 8.76
N TRP A 163 10.54 26.77 7.44
CA TRP A 163 9.30 26.81 6.68
C TRP A 163 8.44 28.03 7.02
N THR A 164 9.11 29.17 7.28
CA THR A 164 8.46 30.46 7.53
C THR A 164 8.65 31.46 6.39
N SER A 165 9.63 31.22 5.51
CA SER A 165 9.96 32.09 4.38
C SER A 165 9.28 31.65 3.09
N ASN A 166 8.79 32.61 2.30
CA ASN A 166 8.42 32.47 0.89
C ASN A 166 9.34 33.27 -0.06
N SER A 167 10.48 33.78 0.43
CA SER A 167 11.42 34.56 -0.38
C SER A 167 12.10 33.71 -1.46
N ALA A 168 12.24 34.27 -2.66
CA ALA A 168 13.02 33.65 -3.74
C ALA A 168 14.53 33.59 -3.44
N ALA A 169 15.02 34.35 -2.46
CA ALA A 169 16.43 34.32 -2.03
C ALA A 169 16.73 33.18 -1.05
N ASN A 170 15.71 32.56 -0.47
CA ASN A 170 15.85 31.46 0.48
C ASN A 170 15.57 30.13 -0.24
N ASN A 171 16.20 29.06 0.23
CA ASN A 171 16.01 27.72 -0.33
C ASN A 171 15.47 26.72 0.71
N GLY A 172 14.72 25.77 0.20
CA GLY A 172 14.22 24.61 0.93
C GLY A 172 14.64 23.32 0.24
N THR A 173 14.75 22.25 1.01
CA THR A 173 15.03 20.90 0.51
C THR A 173 13.74 20.29 -0.05
N THR A 174 13.84 19.74 -1.25
CA THR A 174 12.81 18.87 -1.84
C THR A 174 13.38 17.49 -2.11
N VAL A 175 12.51 16.49 -2.13
CA VAL A 175 12.89 15.13 -2.50
C VAL A 175 11.87 14.49 -3.43
N ALA A 176 12.31 13.50 -4.19
CA ALA A 176 11.48 12.65 -5.04
C ALA A 176 12.00 11.22 -4.99
N LEU A 177 11.17 10.25 -5.36
CA LEU A 177 11.66 8.90 -5.58
C LEU A 177 12.45 8.85 -6.89
N ASN A 178 13.63 8.23 -6.83
CA ASN A 178 14.59 8.18 -7.92
C ASN A 178 14.16 7.09 -8.94
N PRO A 179 13.84 7.44 -10.19
CA PRO A 179 13.47 6.48 -11.23
C PRO A 179 14.70 5.87 -11.94
N ASN A 180 15.92 6.16 -11.48
CA ASN A 180 17.13 5.90 -12.23
C ASN A 180 17.72 4.53 -11.92
N TRP A 181 17.01 3.50 -12.33
CA TRP A 181 17.47 2.11 -12.32
C TRP A 181 18.24 1.72 -13.59
N LEU A 182 18.40 2.66 -14.53
CA LEU A 182 19.05 2.45 -15.83
C LEU A 182 20.56 2.73 -15.81
N LEU A 183 21.07 3.46 -14.81
CA LEU A 183 22.51 3.69 -14.67
C LEU A 183 23.18 2.50 -13.99
N ALA A 184 23.70 1.59 -14.83
CA ALA A 184 24.49 0.45 -14.39
C ALA A 184 25.66 0.89 -13.47
N GLY A 185 25.82 0.20 -12.34
CA GLY A 185 26.95 0.38 -11.42
C GLY A 185 26.82 1.48 -10.37
N SER A 186 25.64 2.12 -10.23
CA SER A 186 25.36 3.04 -9.12
C SER A 186 24.50 2.39 -8.03
N ASN A 187 24.68 2.79 -6.77
CA ASN A 187 23.77 2.39 -5.70
C ASN A 187 22.40 3.01 -5.98
N LEU A 188 21.36 2.17 -5.99
CA LEU A 188 19.97 2.63 -6.11
C LEU A 188 19.55 3.31 -4.81
N SER A 189 19.75 4.63 -4.72
CA SER A 189 19.11 5.42 -3.68
C SER A 189 17.62 5.51 -4.02
N PRO A 190 16.70 5.15 -3.11
CA PRO A 190 15.27 5.31 -3.39
C PRO A 190 14.88 6.78 -3.52
N TRP A 191 15.67 7.71 -2.95
CA TRP A 191 15.39 9.14 -2.92
C TRP A 191 16.44 9.96 -3.65
N ASP A 192 15.99 10.95 -4.40
CA ASP A 192 16.78 12.05 -4.92
C ASP A 192 16.46 13.33 -4.14
N GLY A 193 17.50 14.05 -3.73
CA GLY A 193 17.38 15.32 -3.04
C GLY A 193 17.81 16.51 -3.90
N LEU A 194 17.01 17.57 -3.85
CA LEU A 194 17.23 18.82 -4.57
C LEU A 194 16.94 19.99 -3.63
N THR A 195 17.30 21.20 -4.07
CA THR A 195 16.81 22.43 -3.45
C THR A 195 15.96 23.21 -4.41
N ALA A 196 14.97 23.93 -3.89
CA ALA A 196 14.19 24.89 -4.64
C ALA A 196 14.06 26.19 -3.83
N THR A 197 13.85 27.30 -4.52
CA THR A 197 13.62 28.58 -3.85
C THR A 197 12.28 28.53 -3.12
N CYS A 198 12.19 29.17 -1.96
CA CYS A 198 11.01 29.07 -1.10
C CYS A 198 9.76 29.73 -1.69
N SER A 199 9.92 30.58 -2.70
CA SER A 199 8.82 31.14 -3.48
C SER A 199 8.22 30.16 -4.49
N THR A 200 8.98 29.16 -4.93
CA THR A 200 8.50 28.22 -5.95
C THR A 200 7.47 27.26 -5.35
N PRO A 201 6.24 27.18 -5.89
CA PRO A 201 5.28 26.20 -5.41
C PRO A 201 5.78 24.77 -5.67
N LYS A 202 5.80 23.94 -4.63
CA LYS A 202 6.08 22.50 -4.72
C LYS A 202 5.04 21.71 -3.95
N ARG A 203 4.94 20.42 -4.26
CA ARG A 203 4.13 19.49 -3.46
C ARG A 203 4.76 19.32 -2.08
N VAL A 204 4.06 18.67 -1.16
CA VAL A 204 4.56 18.36 0.18
C VAL A 204 4.48 16.86 0.41
N TRP A 205 5.54 16.28 0.95
CA TRP A 205 5.50 14.91 1.47
C TRP A 205 4.85 14.92 2.84
N CYS A 206 3.81 14.11 3.01
CA CYS A 206 3.01 14.00 4.21
C CYS A 206 3.08 12.57 4.76
N VAL A 207 3.13 12.43 6.08
CA VAL A 207 3.09 11.15 6.78
C VAL A 207 2.04 11.21 7.88
N GLN A 208 1.37 10.08 8.11
CA GLN A 208 0.32 9.95 9.12
C GLN A 208 0.91 10.18 10.52
N ASP A 209 0.20 10.94 11.35
CA ASP A 209 0.56 11.22 12.75
C ASP A 209 0.65 9.96 13.62
#